data_AF-A0A4Q1UUB1-F1
#
_entry.id   AF-A0A4Q1UUB1-F1
#
_cell.length_a   1.000
_cell.length_b   1.000
_cell.length_c   1.000
_cell.angle_alpha   90.00
_cell.angle_beta   90.00
_cell.angle_gamma   90.00
#
_symmetry.space_group_name_H-M   'P 1'
#
loop_
_entity.id
_entity.type
_entity.pdbx_description
1 polymer ?
#
loop_
_entity_poly.entity_id
_entity_poly.type
_entity_poly.pdbx_seq_one_letter_code
_entity_poly.pdbx_strand_id
1 'polypeptide(L)'
;MLNRPIRSASPAPRKAFYAKPYVQVLAAIALGIALGYFYPGIGESAKPLGDAFIKLVKMIIAPVIFLTIATGIAGMNVLQKVGRVAGKAMVYFLTFSTLALIVGLVVANVVQPGAGLNIDPASL
;
A
#
# COMPACT_ATOMS: atom_id res chain seq x y z
N MET A 1 -14.90 -8.43 -53.17
CA MET A 1 -16.21 -8.06 -52.59
C MET A 1 -16.51 -8.88 -51.33
N LEU A 2 -15.84 -8.59 -50.20
CA LEU A 2 -16.29 -9.10 -48.89
C LEU A 2 -16.38 -7.91 -47.93
N ASN A 3 -17.56 -7.31 -47.88
CA ASN A 3 -17.95 -6.33 -46.87
C ASN A 3 -18.22 -7.09 -45.56
N ARG A 4 -17.24 -7.13 -44.66
CA ARG A 4 -17.45 -7.68 -43.31
C ARG A 4 -18.29 -6.68 -42.51
N PRO A 5 -19.45 -7.06 -41.96
CA PRO A 5 -20.25 -6.15 -41.16
C PRO A 5 -19.46 -5.72 -39.92
N ILE A 6 -19.33 -4.41 -39.72
CA ILE A 6 -18.77 -3.81 -38.52
C ILE A 6 -19.72 -4.15 -37.38
N ARG A 7 -19.30 -5.03 -36.47
CA ARG A 7 -20.04 -5.30 -35.23
C ARG A 7 -20.03 -4.01 -34.41
N SER A 8 -21.18 -3.36 -34.28
CA SER A 8 -21.40 -2.28 -33.33
C SER A 8 -21.15 -2.83 -31.92
N ALA A 9 -20.10 -2.34 -31.26
CA ALA A 9 -19.78 -2.71 -29.89
C ALA A 9 -20.92 -2.27 -28.96
N SER A 10 -21.53 -3.22 -28.25
CA SER A 10 -22.52 -2.93 -27.21
C SER A 10 -21.85 -2.17 -26.06
N PRO A 11 -22.44 -1.09 -25.52
CA PRO A 11 -21.83 -0.33 -24.44
C PRO A 11 -21.70 -1.20 -23.19
N ALA A 12 -20.47 -1.33 -22.68
CA ALA A 12 -20.19 -2.11 -21.47
C ALA A 12 -20.99 -1.53 -20.29
N PRO A 13 -21.61 -2.37 -19.45
CA PRO A 13 -22.39 -1.90 -18.29
C PRO A 13 -21.49 -1.10 -17.34
N ARG A 14 -21.95 0.08 -16.91
CA ARG A 14 -21.23 0.91 -15.92
C ARG A 14 -21.17 0.13 -14.60
N LYS A 15 -19.97 -0.24 -14.14
CA LYS A 15 -19.78 -0.88 -12.83
C LYS A 15 -20.33 0.03 -11.73
N ALA A 16 -21.20 -0.52 -10.88
CA ALA A 16 -21.79 0.18 -9.74
C ALA A 16 -20.71 0.69 -8.77
N PHE A 17 -21.00 1.78 -8.06
CA PHE A 17 -20.04 2.46 -7.17
C PHE A 17 -19.47 1.55 -6.05
N TYR A 18 -20.26 0.57 -5.57
CA TYR A 18 -19.85 -0.43 -4.58
C TYR A 18 -18.87 -1.50 -5.11
N ALA A 19 -18.70 -1.58 -6.43
CA ALA A 19 -17.72 -2.48 -7.05
C ALA A 19 -16.30 -1.89 -7.10
N LYS A 20 -16.10 -0.68 -6.54
CA LYS A 20 -14.79 -0.04 -6.49
C LYS A 20 -14.01 -0.53 -5.24
N PRO A 21 -12.78 -1.05 -5.39
CA PRO A 21 -12.01 -1.60 -4.27
C PRO A 21 -11.81 -0.63 -3.10
N TYR A 22 -11.62 0.66 -3.36
CA TYR A 22 -11.44 1.63 -2.27
C TYR A 22 -12.70 1.78 -1.39
N VAL A 23 -13.90 1.69 -1.99
CA VAL A 23 -15.17 1.75 -1.24
C VAL A 23 -15.30 0.52 -0.34
N GLN A 24 -14.90 -0.64 -0.87
CA GLN A 24 -14.90 -1.89 -0.12
C GLN A 24 -13.90 -1.86 1.04
N VAL A 25 -12.69 -1.32 0.83
CA VAL A 25 -11.68 -1.17 1.89
C VAL A 25 -12.16 -0.22 2.98
N LEU A 26 -12.69 0.94 2.63
CA LEU A 26 -13.23 1.89 3.62
C LEU A 26 -14.40 1.28 4.42
N ALA A 27 -15.31 0.58 3.73
CA ALA A 27 -16.39 -0.14 4.39
C ALA A 27 -15.87 -1.25 5.32
N ALA A 28 -14.87 -2.02 4.89
CA ALA A 28 -14.26 -3.07 5.70
C ALA A 28 -13.54 -2.52 6.95
N ILE A 29 -12.83 -1.38 6.83
CA ILE A 29 -12.21 -0.69 7.97
C ILE A 29 -13.28 -0.23 8.96
N ALA A 30 -14.33 0.43 8.48
CA ALA A 30 -15.42 0.90 9.33
C ALA A 30 -16.12 -0.27 10.05
N LEU A 31 -16.39 -1.37 9.34
CA LEU A 31 -16.96 -2.58 9.93
C LEU A 31 -16.01 -3.24 10.92
N GLY A 32 -14.71 -3.31 10.63
CA GLY A 32 -13.71 -3.86 11.54
C GLY A 32 -13.62 -3.07 12.85
N ILE A 33 -13.63 -1.74 12.77
CA ILE A 33 -13.67 -0.87 13.95
C ILE A 33 -14.97 -1.10 14.73
N ALA A 34 -16.12 -1.12 14.06
CA ALA A 34 -17.41 -1.36 14.72
C ALA A 34 -17.45 -2.73 15.42
N LEU A 35 -16.99 -3.79 14.75
CA LEU A 35 -16.93 -5.13 15.34
C LEU A 35 -15.97 -5.18 16.54
N GLY A 36 -14.79 -4.57 16.45
CA GLY A 36 -13.85 -4.49 17.57
C GLY A 36 -14.40 -3.71 18.77
N TYR A 37 -15.20 -2.67 18.53
CA TYR A 37 -15.82 -1.86 19.57
C TYR A 37 -17.02 -2.56 20.24
N PHE A 38 -17.94 -3.12 19.45
CA PHE A 38 -19.17 -3.73 19.98
C PHE A 38 -18.98 -5.18 20.45
N TYR A 39 -18.03 -5.92 19.86
CA TYR A 39 -17.76 -7.34 20.16
C TYR A 39 -16.25 -7.61 20.29
N PRO A 40 -15.60 -7.13 21.36
CA PRO A 40 -14.15 -7.16 21.51
C PRO A 40 -13.55 -8.58 21.46
N GLY A 41 -14.21 -9.60 22.02
CA GLY A 41 -13.73 -10.98 21.96
C GLY A 41 -13.68 -11.56 20.53
N ILE A 42 -14.59 -11.14 19.65
CA ILE A 42 -14.54 -11.49 18.22
C ILE A 42 -13.43 -10.68 17.55
N GLY A 43 -13.25 -9.41 17.92
CA GLY A 43 -12.16 -8.56 17.42
C GLY A 43 -10.77 -9.14 17.72
N GLU A 44 -10.53 -9.61 18.95
CA GLU A 44 -9.27 -10.22 19.35
C GLU A 44 -9.01 -11.55 18.63
N SER A 45 -10.03 -12.41 18.53
CA SER A 45 -9.90 -13.69 17.81
C SER A 45 -9.67 -13.53 16.30
N ALA A 46 -9.99 -12.37 15.72
CA ALA A 46 -9.68 -12.03 14.34
C ALA A 46 -8.21 -11.61 14.10
N LYS A 47 -7.42 -11.37 15.16
CA LYS A 47 -5.99 -10.97 15.06
C LYS A 47 -5.14 -11.88 14.15
N PRO A 48 -5.24 -13.23 14.23
CA PRO A 48 -4.48 -14.12 13.36
C PRO A 48 -4.76 -13.90 11.86
N LEU A 49 -5.96 -13.44 11.50
CA LEU A 49 -6.31 -13.10 10.12
C LEU A 49 -5.57 -11.85 9.66
N GLY A 50 -5.49 -10.83 10.52
CA GLY A 50 -4.70 -9.62 10.27
C GLY A 50 -3.20 -9.93 10.14
N ASP A 51 -2.67 -10.74 11.05
CA ASP A 51 -1.27 -11.16 11.02
C ASP A 51 -0.94 -11.96 9.75
N ALA A 52 -1.83 -12.89 9.36
CA ALA A 52 -1.70 -13.64 8.12
C ALA A 52 -1.72 -12.72 6.90
N PHE A 53 -2.63 -11.74 6.83
CA PHE A 53 -2.68 -10.75 5.74
C PHE A 53 -1.37 -9.98 5.63
N ILE A 54 -0.85 -9.44 6.73
CA ILE A 54 0.43 -8.70 6.73
C ILE A 54 1.58 -9.61 6.32
N LYS A 55 1.61 -10.87 6.76
CA LYS A 55 2.64 -11.84 6.36
C LYS A 55 2.59 -12.13 4.86
N LEU A 56 1.40 -12.30 4.28
CA LEU A 56 1.22 -12.50 2.84
C LEU A 56 1.69 -11.28 2.04
N VAL A 57 1.34 -10.06 2.46
CA VAL A 57 1.81 -8.83 1.83
C VAL A 57 3.34 -8.74 1.91
N LYS A 58 3.92 -8.95 3.09
CA LYS A 58 5.38 -8.94 3.30
C LYS A 58 6.12 -9.96 2.44
N MET A 59 5.55 -11.17 2.26
CA MET A 59 6.11 -12.22 1.41
C MET A 59 6.20 -11.80 -0.06
N ILE A 60 5.22 -11.03 -0.55
CA ILE A 60 5.14 -10.59 -1.95
C ILE A 60 6.03 -9.36 -2.22
N ILE A 61 6.25 -8.50 -1.23
CA ILE A 61 7.02 -7.25 -1.40
C ILE A 61 8.44 -7.52 -1.96
N ALA A 62 9.17 -8.47 -1.36
CA ALA A 62 10.55 -8.76 -1.76
C ALA A 62 10.68 -9.19 -3.24
N PRO A 63 9.97 -10.22 -3.73
CA PRO A 63 10.07 -10.63 -5.13
C PRO A 63 9.57 -9.55 -6.10
N VAL A 64 8.50 -8.83 -5.75
CA VAL A 64 7.96 -7.77 -6.61
C VAL A 64 8.95 -6.62 -6.78
N ILE A 65 9.58 -6.15 -5.70
CA ILE A 65 10.57 -5.07 -5.77
C ILE A 65 11.77 -5.51 -6.62
N PHE A 66 12.30 -6.71 -6.38
CA PHE A 66 13.46 -7.20 -7.12
C PHE A 66 13.14 -7.31 -8.62
N LEU A 67 12.04 -7.98 -8.98
CA LEU A 67 11.64 -8.14 -10.37
C LEU A 67 11.38 -6.79 -11.05
N THR A 68 10.74 -5.85 -10.36
CA THR A 68 10.45 -4.52 -10.91
C THR A 68 11.73 -3.74 -11.19
N ILE A 69 12.70 -3.75 -10.27
CA ILE A 69 13.98 -3.08 -10.46
C ILE A 69 14.81 -3.79 -11.54
N ALA A 70 14.91 -5.13 -11.49
CA ALA A 70 15.70 -5.91 -12.43
C ALA A 70 15.19 -5.75 -13.87
N THR A 71 13.88 -5.92 -14.09
CA THR A 71 13.27 -5.73 -15.42
C THR A 71 13.30 -4.27 -15.86
N GLY A 72 13.13 -3.33 -14.92
CA GLY A 72 13.26 -1.89 -15.19
C GLY A 72 14.65 -1.50 -15.69
N ILE A 73 15.71 -2.03 -15.09
CA ILE A 73 17.10 -1.81 -15.53
C ILE A 73 17.38 -2.55 -16.84
N ALA A 74 16.91 -3.79 -16.99
CA ALA A 74 17.13 -4.60 -18.19
C ALA A 74 16.54 -3.97 -19.46
N GLY A 75 15.44 -3.21 -19.35
CA GLY A 75 14.85 -2.46 -20.46
C GLY A 75 15.66 -1.23 -20.92
N MET A 76 16.74 -0.86 -20.23
CA MET A 76 17.54 0.33 -20.52
C MET A 76 18.76 -0.02 -21.39
N ASN A 77 18.72 0.34 -22.67
CA ASN A 77 19.78 0.04 -23.66
C ASN A 77 21.14 0.71 -23.42
N VAL A 78 21.25 1.67 -22.48
CA VAL A 78 22.49 2.43 -22.24
C VAL A 78 22.78 2.50 -20.75
N LEU A 79 23.86 1.84 -20.32
CA LEU A 79 24.28 1.76 -18.92
C LEU A 79 24.54 3.15 -18.30
N GLN A 80 25.03 4.11 -19.08
CA GLN A 80 25.24 5.50 -18.64
C GLN A 80 23.92 6.20 -18.25
N LYS A 81 22.80 5.83 -18.88
CA LYS A 81 21.47 6.35 -18.51
C LYS A 81 21.01 5.80 -17.17
N VAL A 82 21.32 4.53 -16.86
CA VAL A 82 20.99 3.89 -15.57
C VAL A 82 21.66 4.65 -14.42
N GLY A 83 22.96 4.92 -14.52
CA GLY A 83 23.70 5.65 -13.49
C GLY A 83 23.15 7.07 -13.22
N ARG A 84 22.80 7.81 -14.29
CA ARG A 84 22.19 9.15 -14.15
C ARG A 84 20.80 9.11 -13.51
N VAL A 85 19.97 8.12 -13.85
CA VAL A 85 18.64 7.95 -13.25
C VAL A 85 18.75 7.53 -11.79
N ALA A 86 19.59 6.56 -11.47
CA ALA A 86 19.86 6.13 -10.10
C ALA A 86 20.40 7.27 -9.23
N GLY A 87 21.33 8.08 -9.76
CA GLY A 87 21.85 9.25 -9.07
C GLY A 87 20.77 10.29 -8.77
N LYS A 88 19.91 10.61 -9.75
CA LYS A 88 18.76 11.51 -9.52
C LYS A 88 17.80 10.93 -8.47
N ALA A 89 17.46 9.64 -8.59
CA ALA A 89 16.59 8.95 -7.64
C ALA A 89 17.16 8.95 -6.23
N MET A 90 18.48 8.75 -6.06
CA MET A 90 19.14 8.83 -4.76
C MET A 90 19.04 10.24 -4.15
N VAL A 91 19.28 11.30 -4.92
CA VAL A 91 19.11 12.67 -4.43
C VAL A 91 17.66 12.93 -4.03
N TYR A 92 16.69 12.56 -4.87
CA TYR A 92 15.27 12.67 -4.53
C TYR A 92 14.92 11.88 -3.27
N PHE A 93 15.38 10.62 -3.18
CA PHE A 93 15.11 9.74 -2.04
C PHE A 93 15.67 10.34 -0.76
N LEU A 94 16.93 10.77 -0.74
CA LEU A 94 17.56 11.34 0.45
C LEU A 94 16.86 12.61 0.88
N THR A 95 16.57 13.53 -0.05
CA THR A 95 15.90 14.79 0.28
C THR A 95 14.49 14.57 0.81
N PHE A 96 13.65 13.81 0.09
CA PHE A 96 12.25 13.60 0.51
C PHE A 96 12.12 12.68 1.72
N SER A 97 12.94 11.63 1.86
CA SER A 97 12.90 10.76 3.04
C SER A 97 13.37 11.50 4.29
N THR A 98 14.41 12.32 4.19
CA THR A 98 14.88 13.15 5.31
C THR A 98 13.81 14.18 5.70
N LEU A 99 13.19 14.87 4.74
CA LEU A 99 12.07 15.77 5.00
C LEU A 99 10.90 15.05 5.68
N ALA A 100 10.52 13.87 5.19
CA ALA A 100 9.45 13.07 5.78
C ALA A 100 9.80 12.62 7.21
N LEU A 101 11.04 12.23 7.47
CA LEU A 101 11.52 11.87 8.82
C LEU A 101 11.50 13.08 9.76
N ILE A 102 11.94 14.26 9.30
CA ILE A 102 11.90 15.50 10.10
C ILE A 102 10.45 15.84 10.46
N VAL A 103 9.54 15.85 9.47
CA VAL A 103 8.12 16.13 9.71
C VAL A 103 7.52 15.08 10.66
N GLY A 104 7.79 13.79 10.43
CA GLY A 104 7.35 12.71 11.30
C GLY A 104 7.85 12.88 12.74
N LEU A 105 9.11 13.26 12.92
CA LEU A 105 9.72 13.51 14.23
C LEU A 105 9.07 14.72 14.91
N VAL A 106 8.87 15.83 14.20
CA VAL A 106 8.19 17.01 14.75
C VAL A 106 6.77 16.66 15.19
N VAL A 107 5.99 16.01 14.33
CA VAL A 107 4.61 15.61 14.66
C VAL A 107 4.60 14.64 15.85
N ALA A 108 5.49 13.65 15.87
CA ALA A 108 5.57 12.69 16.98
C ALA A 108 5.92 13.36 18.31
N ASN A 109 6.80 14.36 18.33
CA ASN A 109 7.20 15.06 19.56
C ASN A 109 6.16 16.10 20.01
N VAL A 110 5.43 16.72 19.08
CA VAL A 110 4.43 17.77 19.39
C VAL A 110 3.07 17.17 19.73
N VAL A 111 2.57 16.26 18.89
CA VAL A 111 1.25 15.62 19.10
C VAL A 111 1.35 14.50 20.13
N GLN A 112 2.54 13.91 20.28
CA GLN A 112 2.81 12.79 21.20
C GLN A 112 1.76 11.67 21.07
N PRO A 113 1.51 11.15 19.84
CA PRO A 113 0.54 10.10 19.64
C PRO A 113 1.00 8.85 20.38
N GLY A 114 0.31 8.50 21.46
CA GLY A 114 0.71 7.42 22.37
C GLY A 114 0.89 7.86 23.83
N ALA A 115 0.96 9.17 24.11
CA ALA A 115 0.96 9.66 25.49
C ALA A 115 -0.30 9.19 26.22
N GLY A 116 -0.13 8.49 27.35
CA GLY A 116 -1.23 7.91 28.13
C GLY A 116 -1.59 6.46 27.77
N LEU A 117 -0.96 5.84 26.77
CA LEU A 117 -1.00 4.38 26.63
C LEU A 117 -0.09 3.76 27.69
N ASN A 118 -0.68 3.17 28.73
CA ASN A 118 0.01 2.39 29.77
C ASN A 118 0.43 1.01 29.21
N ILE A 119 1.24 1.00 28.16
CA ILE A 119 1.83 -0.22 27.61
C ILE A 119 3.19 -0.39 28.28
N ASP A 120 3.34 -1.44 29.09
CA ASP A 120 4.63 -1.83 29.65
C ASP A 120 5.46 -2.55 28.57
N PRO A 121 6.57 -1.96 28.07
CA PRO A 121 7.42 -2.58 27.06
C PRO A 121 8.06 -3.89 27.53
N ALA A 122 8.13 -4.14 28.84
CA ALA A 122 8.68 -5.37 29.42
C ALA A 122 7.66 -6.53 29.44
N SER A 123 6.39 -6.27 29.12
CA SER A 123 5.31 -7.27 29.07
C SER A 123 4.95 -7.75 27.65
N LEU A 124 5.69 -7.29 26.63
CA LEU A 124 5.54 -7.65 25.20
C LEU A 124 6.57 -8.71 24.78
#